data_AF-A0A7K2PBC5-F1
#
_entry.id   AF-A0A7K2PBC5-F1
#
_cell.length_a   1.000
_cell.length_b   1.000
_cell.length_c   1.000
_cell.angle_alpha   90.00
_cell.angle_beta   90.00
_cell.angle_gamma   90.00
#
_symmetry.space_group_name_H-M   'P 1'
#
loop_
_entity.id
_entity.type
_entity.pdbx_description
1 polymer ?
#
loop_
_entity_poly.entity_id
_entity_poly.type
_entity_poly.pdbx_seq_one_letter_code
_entity_poly.pdbx_strand_id
1 'polypeptide(L)'
;MSTTAPARAAEHAQTDPYALRPEDARPAPETFRDRLRHLGPGFVLSAAVVGSGELITTTALGAKAGFALLWLVVLSTAVKVWVQMELARWTILNGRTALEGYREVGPRIGRLSWINWLWIGMDFAKMFQRGGIIGGTAAACSVLWPVVGDPLSWGSLALWAVVVTLAAICLLQSGKYSLVERACLVSVVVFTLVTVSLAV
;
A
#
# COMPACT_ATOMS: atom_id res chain seq x y z
N MET A 1 -4.17 46.15 38.29
CA MET A 1 -3.72 44.76 38.45
C MET A 1 -4.94 43.90 38.15
N SER A 2 -5.03 43.06 37.12
CA SER A 2 -4.01 42.17 36.59
C SER A 2 -4.30 41.86 35.12
N THR A 3 -3.27 42.02 34.29
CA THR A 3 -3.13 41.39 32.98
C THR A 3 -3.02 39.88 33.19
N THR A 4 -3.67 39.06 32.34
CA THR A 4 -3.13 37.82 31.70
C THR A 4 -4.27 36.93 31.22
N ALA A 5 -4.46 36.84 29.89
CA ALA A 5 -4.80 35.58 29.18
C ALA A 5 -5.08 35.80 27.66
N PRO A 6 -4.07 36.15 26.85
CA PRO A 6 -4.10 35.71 25.44
C PRO A 6 -2.96 34.74 25.09
N ALA A 7 -2.20 34.22 26.07
CA ALA A 7 -1.02 33.40 25.79
C ALA A 7 -1.32 31.92 25.52
N ARG A 8 -2.38 31.33 26.10
CA ARG A 8 -2.64 29.88 26.01
C ARG A 8 -3.19 29.40 24.66
N ALA A 9 -3.69 30.28 23.81
CA ALA A 9 -4.18 29.92 22.48
C ALA A 9 -3.08 29.93 21.41
N ALA A 10 -1.97 30.64 21.64
CA ALA A 10 -0.86 30.76 20.69
C ALA A 10 0.18 29.64 20.85
N GLU A 11 0.28 29.02 22.03
CA GLU A 11 1.33 28.05 22.35
C GLU A 11 1.07 26.63 21.79
N HIS A 12 -0.18 26.31 21.42
CA HIS A 12 -0.53 25.05 20.75
C HIS A 12 -0.48 25.11 19.21
N ALA A 13 -0.19 26.28 18.63
CA ALA A 13 -0.10 26.43 17.17
C ALA A 13 1.26 25.97 16.60
N GLN A 14 2.23 25.64 17.46
CA GLN A 14 3.57 25.29 17.03
C GLN A 14 3.82 23.79 17.27
N THR A 15 4.11 23.09 16.16
CA THR A 15 4.62 21.71 16.01
C THR A 15 3.63 20.66 15.48
N ASP A 16 2.86 20.98 14.42
CA ASP A 16 2.43 19.94 13.48
C ASP A 16 3.51 19.80 12.38
N PRO A 17 4.31 18.72 12.37
CA PRO A 17 5.33 18.50 11.34
C PRO A 17 4.77 18.30 9.93
N TYR A 18 3.45 18.11 9.79
CA TYR A 18 2.76 17.96 8.51
C TYR A 18 2.00 19.22 8.08
N ALA A 19 2.05 20.31 8.86
CA ALA A 19 1.46 21.57 8.46
C ALA A 19 2.20 22.12 7.23
N LEU A 20 1.48 22.30 6.13
CA LEU A 20 2.05 22.89 4.92
C LEU A 20 2.29 24.38 5.13
N ARG A 21 3.56 24.76 5.11
CA ARG A 21 3.96 26.16 5.25
C ARG A 21 4.14 26.75 3.85
N PRO A 22 3.73 28.02 3.62
CA PRO A 22 3.92 28.69 2.35
C PRO A 22 5.41 28.71 1.90
N GLU A 23 6.33 28.72 2.86
CA GLU A 23 7.78 28.65 2.64
C GLU A 23 8.29 27.33 2.06
N ASP A 24 7.52 26.23 2.18
CA ASP A 24 7.86 24.92 1.63
C ASP A 24 7.35 24.73 0.18
N ALA A 25 6.58 25.69 -0.35
CA ALA A 25 6.05 25.64 -1.70
C ALA A 25 7.18 25.85 -2.73
N ARG A 26 7.44 24.84 -3.55
CA ARG A 26 8.46 24.87 -4.59
C ARG A 26 7.86 25.24 -5.94
N PRO A 27 8.59 26.00 -6.79
CA PRO A 27 8.14 26.27 -8.16
C PRO A 27 8.04 24.98 -8.97
N ALA A 28 7.10 24.95 -9.92
CA ALA A 28 6.91 23.79 -10.79
C ALA A 28 8.16 23.56 -11.65
N PRO A 29 8.60 22.31 -11.87
CA PRO A 29 9.77 22.00 -12.67
C PRO A 29 9.52 22.34 -14.15
N GLU A 30 10.30 23.28 -14.68
CA GLU A 30 10.17 23.76 -16.06
C GLU A 30 10.89 22.85 -17.08
N THR A 31 12.01 22.24 -16.67
CA THR A 31 12.85 21.41 -17.55
C THR A 31 12.48 19.93 -17.46
N PHE A 32 12.60 19.19 -18.56
CA PHE A 32 12.37 17.73 -18.60
C PHE A 32 13.21 16.95 -17.58
N ARG A 33 14.47 17.35 -17.39
CA ARG A 33 15.38 16.75 -16.39
C ARG A 33 14.88 16.96 -14.96
N ASP A 34 14.34 18.12 -14.66
CA ASP A 34 13.79 18.41 -13.34
C ASP A 34 12.48 17.67 -13.10
N ARG A 35 11.63 17.53 -14.12
CA ARG A 35 10.43 16.66 -14.03
C ARG A 35 10.81 15.22 -13.69
N LEU A 36 11.84 14.69 -14.34
CA LEU A 36 12.33 13.33 -14.07
C LEU A 36 12.80 13.15 -12.62
N ARG A 37 13.47 14.16 -12.06
CA ARG A 37 13.90 14.17 -10.65
C ARG A 37 12.74 14.17 -9.65
N HIS A 38 11.58 14.68 -10.05
CA HIS A 38 10.38 14.74 -9.20
C HIS A 38 9.49 13.49 -9.30
N LEU A 39 9.87 12.47 -10.08
CA LEU A 39 9.09 11.23 -10.17
C LEU A 39 9.25 10.31 -8.96
N GLY A 40 10.23 10.55 -8.09
CA GLY A 40 10.54 9.70 -6.92
C GLY A 40 9.32 9.36 -6.05
N PRO A 41 8.55 10.35 -5.57
CA PRO A 41 7.32 10.10 -4.80
C PRO A 41 6.27 9.28 -5.55
N GLY A 42 6.15 9.49 -6.87
CA GLY A 42 5.24 8.72 -7.73
C GLY A 42 5.64 7.26 -7.82
N PHE A 43 6.94 6.97 -8.03
CA PHE A 43 7.45 5.59 -8.06
C PHE A 43 7.26 4.87 -6.72
N VAL A 44 7.49 5.55 -5.59
CA VAL A 44 7.27 4.97 -4.25
C VAL A 44 5.79 4.65 -4.04
N LEU A 45 4.89 5.56 -4.43
CA LEU A 45 3.44 5.33 -4.36
C LEU A 45 3.01 4.17 -5.27
N SER A 46 3.51 4.11 -6.51
CA SER A 46 3.22 3.01 -7.43
C SER A 46 3.72 1.67 -6.89
N ALA A 47 4.93 1.62 -6.33
CA ALA A 47 5.49 0.41 -5.71
C ALA A 47 4.68 -0.04 -4.49
N ALA A 48 4.15 0.89 -3.69
CA ALA A 48 3.31 0.56 -2.54
C ALA A 48 1.91 0.04 -2.94
N VAL A 49 1.39 0.48 -4.10
CA VAL A 49 0.07 0.07 -4.58
C VAL A 49 0.11 -1.28 -5.30
N VAL A 50 1.19 -1.56 -6.04
CA VAL A 50 1.38 -2.84 -6.75
C VAL A 50 1.86 -3.90 -5.74
N GLY A 51 0.91 -4.56 -5.10
CA GLY A 51 1.18 -5.60 -4.11
C GLY A 51 1.26 -7.01 -4.70
N SER A 52 1.94 -7.92 -3.99
CA SER A 52 1.99 -9.35 -4.31
C SER A 52 0.59 -9.99 -4.43
N GLY A 53 -0.37 -9.50 -3.66
CA GLY A 53 -1.77 -9.94 -3.73
C GLY A 53 -2.46 -9.63 -5.06
N GLU A 54 -2.18 -8.48 -5.68
CA GLU A 54 -2.68 -8.17 -7.03
C GLU A 54 -2.06 -9.14 -8.04
N LEU A 55 -0.75 -9.40 -7.97
CA LEU A 55 -0.06 -10.34 -8.86
C LEU A 55 -0.58 -11.77 -8.77
N ILE A 56 -0.79 -12.29 -7.55
CA ILE A 56 -1.34 -13.65 -7.35
C ILE A 56 -2.78 -13.73 -7.85
N THR A 57 -3.62 -12.73 -7.56
CA THR A 57 -5.03 -12.77 -7.92
C THR A 57 -5.22 -12.60 -9.43
N THR A 58 -4.49 -11.68 -10.06
CA THR A 58 -4.56 -11.46 -11.51
C THR A 58 -4.07 -12.68 -12.29
N THR A 59 -2.99 -13.33 -11.85
CA THR A 59 -2.50 -14.57 -12.49
C THR A 59 -3.45 -15.75 -12.28
N ALA A 60 -3.98 -15.93 -11.06
CA ALA A 60 -4.97 -16.97 -10.78
C ALA A 60 -6.28 -16.77 -11.57
N LEU A 61 -6.72 -15.52 -11.71
CA LEU A 61 -7.90 -15.19 -12.52
C LEU A 61 -7.61 -15.39 -14.01
N GLY A 62 -6.43 -15.02 -14.49
CA GLY A 62 -5.98 -15.29 -15.86
C GLY A 62 -5.89 -16.78 -16.18
N ALA A 63 -5.46 -17.61 -15.23
CA ALA A 63 -5.45 -19.07 -15.40
C ALA A 63 -6.86 -19.66 -15.55
N LYS A 64 -7.86 -19.06 -14.88
CA LYS A 64 -9.26 -19.52 -14.92
C LYS A 64 -10.05 -18.98 -16.11
N ALA A 65 -9.86 -17.71 -16.44
CA ALA A 65 -10.63 -17.00 -17.46
C ALA A 65 -9.89 -16.86 -18.79
N GLY A 66 -8.63 -17.31 -18.87
CA GLY A 66 -7.75 -17.08 -20.01
C GLY A 66 -7.59 -15.58 -20.30
N PHE A 67 -7.56 -15.24 -21.59
CA PHE A 67 -7.45 -13.86 -22.06
C PHE A 67 -8.78 -13.10 -22.13
N ALA A 68 -9.90 -13.72 -21.75
CA ALA A 68 -11.22 -13.10 -21.86
C ALA A 68 -11.35 -11.78 -21.07
N LEU A 69 -10.60 -11.64 -19.96
CA LEU A 69 -10.63 -10.47 -19.08
C LEU A 69 -9.52 -9.46 -19.36
N LEU A 70 -8.65 -9.70 -20.35
CA LEU A 70 -7.49 -8.84 -20.62
C LEU A 70 -7.90 -7.39 -20.92
N TRP A 71 -8.97 -7.19 -21.70
CA TRP A 71 -9.48 -5.86 -22.02
C TRP A 71 -9.94 -5.10 -20.76
N LEU A 72 -10.50 -5.80 -19.77
CA LEU A 72 -10.94 -5.22 -18.50
C LEU A 72 -9.74 -4.80 -17.64
N VAL A 73 -8.64 -5.56 -17.69
CA VAL A 73 -7.38 -5.21 -17.01
C VAL A 73 -6.78 -3.93 -17.62
N VAL A 74 -6.74 -3.82 -18.95
CA VAL A 74 -6.24 -2.62 -19.63
C VAL A 74 -7.12 -1.41 -19.33
N LEU A 75 -8.45 -1.56 -19.38
CA LEU A 75 -9.37 -0.47 -19.08
C LEU A 75 -9.27 -0.02 -17.60
N SER A 76 -9.25 -0.95 -16.66
CA SER A 76 -9.17 -0.64 -15.23
C SER A 76 -7.86 0.04 -14.85
N THR A 77 -6.74 -0.39 -15.42
CA THR A 77 -5.43 0.25 -15.21
C THR A 77 -5.40 1.67 -15.77
N ALA A 78 -5.96 1.91 -16.96
CA ALA A 78 -6.08 3.25 -17.54
C ALA A 78 -6.92 4.17 -16.64
N VAL A 79 -8.12 3.74 -16.24
CA VAL A 79 -9.02 4.53 -15.37
C VAL A 79 -8.36 4.80 -14.01
N LYS A 80 -7.72 3.79 -13.40
CA LYS A 80 -7.01 3.92 -12.11
C LYS A 80 -5.95 5.02 -12.17
N VAL A 81 -5.15 5.07 -13.24
CA VAL A 81 -4.11 6.11 -13.40
C VAL A 81 -4.73 7.51 -13.45
N TRP A 82 -5.79 7.71 -14.25
CA TRP A 82 -6.45 9.02 -14.36
C TRP A 82 -7.04 9.50 -13.03
N VAL A 83 -7.72 8.60 -12.30
CA VAL A 83 -8.29 8.92 -10.98
C VAL A 83 -7.18 9.31 -10.00
N GLN A 84 -6.07 8.55 -9.97
CA GLN A 84 -4.93 8.84 -9.09
C GLN A 84 -4.26 10.17 -9.44
N MET A 85 -4.15 10.51 -10.73
CA MET A 85 -3.60 11.80 -11.17
C MET A 85 -4.46 12.98 -10.71
N GLU A 86 -5.78 12.90 -10.83
CA GLU A 86 -6.65 14.00 -10.41
C GLU A 86 -6.67 14.17 -8.88
N LEU A 87 -6.66 13.05 -8.12
CA LEU A 87 -6.54 13.10 -6.66
C LEU A 87 -5.21 13.70 -6.21
N ALA A 88 -4.11 13.33 -6.87
CA ALA A 88 -2.80 13.89 -6.60
C ALA A 88 -2.77 15.39 -6.92
N ARG A 89 -3.33 15.80 -8.07
CA ARG A 89 -3.44 17.21 -8.46
C ARG A 89 -4.26 18.01 -7.44
N TRP A 90 -5.41 17.49 -7.02
CA TRP A 90 -6.26 18.14 -6.00
C TRP A 90 -5.51 18.29 -4.67
N THR A 91 -4.80 17.25 -4.23
CA THR A 91 -3.99 17.24 -3.00
C THR A 91 -2.88 18.30 -3.05
N ILE A 92 -2.17 18.39 -4.18
CA ILE A 92 -1.08 19.36 -4.39
C ILE A 92 -1.61 20.79 -4.45
N LEU A 93 -2.74 21.04 -5.11
CA LEU A 93 -3.31 22.38 -5.25
C LEU A 93 -3.90 22.94 -3.94
N ASN A 94 -4.57 22.09 -3.15
CA ASN A 94 -5.26 22.53 -1.93
C ASN A 94 -4.40 22.40 -0.67
N GLY A 95 -3.30 21.66 -0.74
CA GLY A 95 -2.45 21.41 0.42
C GLY A 95 -3.17 20.62 1.53
N ARG A 96 -4.12 19.77 1.15
CA ARG A 96 -4.89 18.94 2.08
C ARG A 96 -4.79 17.50 1.63
N THR A 97 -4.87 16.57 2.56
CA THR A 97 -4.86 15.14 2.22
C THR A 97 -6.11 14.80 1.38
N ALA A 98 -6.00 13.84 0.46
CA ALA A 98 -7.14 13.39 -0.34
C ALA A 98 -8.35 12.98 0.54
N LEU A 99 -8.10 12.43 1.74
CA LEU A 99 -9.13 12.04 2.70
C LEU A 99 -9.87 13.22 3.33
N GLU A 100 -9.21 14.38 3.48
CA GLU A 100 -9.86 15.63 3.87
C GLU A 100 -10.73 16.17 2.74
N GLY A 101 -10.26 16.11 1.50
CA GLY A 101 -11.06 16.47 0.32
C GLY A 101 -12.33 15.63 0.21
N TYR A 102 -12.23 14.34 0.48
CA TYR A 102 -13.40 13.47 0.52
C TYR A 102 -14.41 13.84 1.60
N ARG A 103 -14.03 14.51 2.70
CA ARG A 103 -14.98 15.04 3.70
C ARG A 103 -15.87 16.15 3.13
N GLU A 104 -15.39 16.86 2.12
CA GLU A 104 -16.09 17.97 1.48
C GLU A 104 -17.13 17.48 0.46
N VAL A 105 -16.96 16.26 -0.07
CA VAL A 105 -17.90 15.61 -0.98
C VAL A 105 -19.12 15.09 -0.21
N GLY A 106 -20.33 15.52 -0.61
CA GLY A 106 -21.59 15.01 -0.04
C GLY A 106 -21.98 13.62 -0.59
N PRO A 107 -22.89 12.86 0.05
CA PRO A 107 -23.60 13.09 1.31
C PRO A 107 -22.78 12.73 2.56
N ARG A 108 -22.97 13.51 3.62
CA ARG A 108 -22.29 13.30 4.91
C ARG A 108 -23.12 12.35 5.79
N ILE A 109 -22.50 11.29 6.28
CA ILE A 109 -23.09 10.37 7.26
C ILE A 109 -22.38 10.62 8.60
N GLY A 110 -22.96 11.52 9.39
CA GLY A 110 -22.40 11.98 10.66
C GLY A 110 -21.25 12.97 10.49
N ARG A 111 -20.15 12.77 11.25
CA ARG A 111 -18.95 13.65 11.26
C ARG A 111 -17.99 13.39 10.08
N LEU A 112 -18.22 12.34 9.29
CA LEU A 112 -17.38 11.92 8.16
C LEU A 112 -18.25 11.82 6.89
N SER A 113 -17.64 12.03 5.70
CA SER A 113 -18.31 11.77 4.42
C SER A 113 -18.50 10.26 4.20
N TRP A 114 -19.50 9.87 3.41
CA TRP A 114 -19.70 8.49 2.96
C TRP A 114 -18.44 7.88 2.35
N ILE A 115 -17.67 8.68 1.59
CA ILE A 115 -16.42 8.21 0.98
C ILE A 115 -15.38 7.85 2.04
N ASN A 116 -15.33 8.57 3.16
CA ASN A 116 -14.40 8.26 4.25
C ASN A 116 -14.82 6.98 4.97
N TRP A 117 -16.13 6.74 5.11
CA TRP A 117 -16.63 5.47 5.62
C TRP A 117 -16.28 4.30 4.70
N LEU A 118 -16.44 4.47 3.38
CA LEU A 118 -15.99 3.48 2.40
C LEU A 118 -14.48 3.25 2.47
N TRP A 119 -13.70 4.31 2.66
CA TRP A 119 -12.24 4.21 2.80
C TRP A 119 -11.86 3.40 4.05
N ILE A 120 -12.50 3.63 5.20
CA ILE A 120 -12.29 2.84 6.42
C ILE A 120 -12.67 1.37 6.18
N GLY A 121 -13.82 1.11 5.55
CA GLY A 121 -14.25 -0.24 5.21
C GLY A 121 -13.27 -0.95 4.27
N MET A 122 -12.73 -0.23 3.27
CA MET A 122 -11.71 -0.74 2.36
C MET A 122 -10.38 -1.00 3.08
N ASP A 123 -9.94 -0.12 3.97
CA ASP A 123 -8.70 -0.33 4.73
C ASP A 123 -8.81 -1.56 5.65
N PHE A 124 -9.98 -1.75 6.27
CA PHE A 124 -10.29 -2.96 7.00
C PHE A 124 -10.30 -4.20 6.09
N ALA A 125 -10.91 -4.14 4.90
CA ALA A 125 -10.87 -5.22 3.92
C ALA A 125 -9.43 -5.58 3.50
N LYS A 126 -8.54 -4.59 3.38
CA LYS A 126 -7.11 -4.83 3.10
C LYS A 126 -6.40 -5.59 4.23
N MET A 127 -6.86 -5.53 5.48
CA MET A 127 -6.30 -6.38 6.54
C MET A 127 -6.55 -7.86 6.25
N PHE A 128 -7.73 -8.23 5.75
CA PHE A 128 -8.01 -9.61 5.34
C PHE A 128 -7.14 -10.04 4.16
N GLN A 129 -6.89 -9.15 3.19
CA GLN A 129 -6.00 -9.44 2.08
C GLN A 129 -4.59 -9.80 2.57
N ARG A 130 -4.05 -9.04 3.53
CA ARG A 130 -2.75 -9.35 4.16
C ARG A 130 -2.79 -10.69 4.89
N GLY A 131 -3.87 -10.98 5.62
CA GLY A 131 -4.09 -12.27 6.25
C GLY A 131 -4.13 -13.43 5.26
N GLY A 132 -4.78 -13.24 4.11
CA GLY A 132 -4.81 -14.22 3.02
C GLY A 132 -3.44 -14.50 2.42
N ILE A 133 -2.59 -13.48 2.28
CA ILE A 133 -1.20 -13.65 1.81
C ILE A 133 -0.40 -14.48 2.82
N ILE A 134 -0.46 -14.13 4.12
CA ILE A 134 0.24 -14.87 5.18
C ILE A 134 -0.25 -16.32 5.24
N GLY A 135 -1.57 -16.53 5.18
CA GLY A 135 -2.16 -17.87 5.17
C GLY A 135 -1.76 -18.70 3.94
N GLY A 136 -1.72 -18.08 2.76
CA GLY A 136 -1.27 -18.73 1.53
C GLY A 136 0.21 -19.13 1.59
N THR A 137 1.07 -18.25 2.11
CA THR A 137 2.49 -18.57 2.34
C THR A 137 2.64 -19.70 3.37
N ALA A 138 1.91 -19.64 4.49
CA ALA A 138 1.93 -20.70 5.50
C ALA A 138 1.45 -22.05 4.95
N ALA A 139 0.42 -22.05 4.11
CA ALA A 139 -0.06 -23.26 3.43
C ALA A 139 0.99 -23.82 2.47
N ALA A 140 1.65 -22.98 1.68
CA ALA A 140 2.75 -23.41 0.80
C ALA A 140 3.92 -24.01 1.60
N CYS A 141 4.32 -23.37 2.71
CA CYS A 141 5.35 -23.91 3.60
C CYS A 141 4.93 -25.23 4.25
N SER A 142 3.66 -25.36 4.65
CA SER A 142 3.11 -26.61 5.22
C SER A 142 3.14 -27.77 4.22
N VAL A 143 2.90 -27.51 2.94
CA VAL A 143 3.01 -28.53 1.87
C VAL A 143 4.46 -28.93 1.62
N LEU A 144 5.37 -27.97 1.56
CA LEU A 144 6.79 -28.22 1.27
C LEU A 144 7.51 -28.88 2.45
N TRP A 145 7.15 -28.50 3.67
CA TRP A 145 7.81 -28.96 4.89
C TRP A 145 6.78 -29.16 6.03
N PRO A 146 6.11 -30.32 6.08
CA PRO A 146 5.21 -30.65 7.17
C PRO A 146 6.02 -30.95 8.44
N VAL A 147 6.19 -29.95 9.31
CA VAL A 147 6.92 -30.10 10.60
C VAL A 147 6.07 -30.84 11.64
N VAL A 148 4.76 -30.55 11.68
CA VAL A 148 3.85 -31.04 12.73
C VAL A 148 2.57 -31.57 12.09
N GLY A 149 2.43 -32.90 12.05
CA GLY A 149 1.27 -33.58 11.47
C GLY A 149 1.28 -33.62 9.94
N ASP A 150 0.14 -34.01 9.36
CA ASP A 150 -0.03 -34.11 7.92
C ASP A 150 -0.02 -32.74 7.22
N PRO A 151 0.31 -32.68 5.91
CA PRO A 151 0.22 -31.45 5.12
C PRO A 151 -1.17 -30.81 5.25
N LEU A 152 -1.21 -29.47 5.40
CA LEU A 152 -2.44 -28.70 5.64
C LEU A 152 -3.19 -29.02 6.95
N SER A 153 -2.63 -29.82 7.86
CA SER A 153 -3.21 -29.96 9.20
C SER A 153 -3.23 -28.61 9.94
N TRP A 154 -4.21 -28.43 10.84
CA TRP A 154 -4.34 -27.22 11.64
C TRP A 154 -3.06 -26.87 12.41
N GLY A 155 -2.39 -27.88 12.97
CA GLY A 155 -1.14 -27.71 13.71
C GLY A 155 0.01 -27.19 12.83
N SER A 156 0.20 -27.78 11.65
CA SER A 156 1.22 -27.33 10.70
C SER A 156 0.94 -25.91 10.19
N LEU A 157 -0.31 -25.61 9.82
CA LEU A 157 -0.73 -24.29 9.35
C LEU A 157 -0.52 -23.21 10.41
N ALA A 158 -0.94 -23.46 11.65
CA ALA A 158 -0.79 -22.50 12.75
C ALA A 158 0.70 -22.22 13.05
N LEU A 159 1.53 -23.27 13.09
CA LEU A 159 2.97 -23.12 13.30
C LEU A 159 3.61 -22.28 12.20
N TRP A 160 3.37 -22.63 10.93
CA TRP A 160 3.93 -21.89 9.81
C TRP A 160 3.39 -20.46 9.71
N ALA A 161 2.12 -20.22 10.02
CA ALA A 161 1.56 -18.87 10.05
C ALA A 161 2.24 -17.99 11.11
N VAL A 162 2.50 -18.54 12.31
CA VAL A 162 3.24 -17.84 13.36
C VAL A 162 4.69 -17.60 12.94
N VAL A 163 5.37 -18.60 12.39
CA VAL A 163 6.77 -18.47 11.92
C VAL A 163 6.89 -17.40 10.84
N VAL A 164 6.04 -17.43 9.81
CA VAL A 164 6.04 -16.45 8.72
C VAL A 164 5.73 -15.05 9.25
N THR A 165 4.77 -14.93 10.17
CA THR A 165 4.41 -13.63 10.77
C THR A 165 5.55 -13.07 11.61
N LEU A 166 6.19 -13.89 12.46
CA LEU A 166 7.33 -13.47 13.27
C LEU A 166 8.53 -13.10 12.41
N ALA A 167 8.81 -13.88 11.35
CA ALA A 167 9.86 -13.57 10.40
C ALA A 167 9.60 -12.22 9.71
N ALA A 168 8.37 -11.95 9.28
CA ALA A 168 7.98 -10.68 8.69
C ALA A 168 8.13 -9.51 9.68
N ILE A 169 7.68 -9.68 10.93
CA ILE A 169 7.85 -8.66 11.98
C ILE A 169 9.33 -8.39 12.25
N CYS A 170 10.15 -9.43 12.40
CA CYS A 170 11.59 -9.29 12.64
C CYS A 170 12.31 -8.57 11.48
N LEU A 171 11.94 -8.91 10.24
CA LEU A 171 12.47 -8.26 9.04
C LEU A 171 12.10 -6.77 9.00
N LEU A 172 10.86 -6.41 9.35
CA LEU A 172 10.40 -5.03 9.39
C LEU A 172 10.99 -4.23 10.56
N GLN A 173 11.10 -4.83 11.74
CA GLN A 173 11.70 -4.20 12.92
C GLN A 173 13.20 -3.94 12.76
N SER A 174 13.88 -4.71 11.90
CA SER A 174 15.30 -4.53 11.65
C SER A 174 15.65 -3.14 11.08
N GLY A 175 14.67 -2.38 10.54
CA GLY A 175 14.80 -0.97 10.14
C GLY A 175 15.83 -0.68 9.02
N LYS A 176 16.62 -1.68 8.62
CA LYS A 176 17.66 -1.60 7.61
C LYS A 176 17.03 -1.82 6.24
N TYR A 177 16.85 -0.73 5.49
CA TYR A 177 16.33 -0.75 4.13
C TYR A 177 17.01 -1.81 3.24
N SER A 178 18.34 -1.95 3.37
CA SER A 178 19.14 -2.90 2.58
C SER A 178 18.78 -4.38 2.81
N LEU A 179 18.31 -4.77 4.01
CA LEU A 179 17.89 -6.16 4.27
C LEU A 179 16.57 -6.49 3.57
N VAL A 180 15.60 -5.58 3.70
CA VAL A 180 14.29 -5.70 3.05
C VAL A 180 14.45 -5.73 1.54
N GLU A 181 15.27 -4.83 1.00
CA GLU A 181 15.57 -4.75 -0.42
C GLU A 181 16.18 -6.05 -0.95
N ARG A 182 17.21 -6.60 -0.28
CA ARG A 182 17.84 -7.87 -0.69
C ARG A 182 16.87 -9.04 -0.60
N ALA A 183 16.08 -9.14 0.46
CA ALA A 183 15.09 -10.20 0.61
C ALA A 183 14.06 -10.18 -0.52
N CYS A 184 13.50 -9.01 -0.83
CA CYS A 184 12.57 -8.83 -1.95
C CYS A 184 13.20 -9.19 -3.29
N LEU A 185 14.44 -8.73 -3.56
CA LEU A 185 15.14 -9.01 -4.81
C LEU A 185 15.37 -10.51 -4.99
N VAL A 186 15.83 -11.21 -3.95
CA VAL A 186 16.02 -12.66 -3.97
C VAL A 186 14.69 -13.38 -4.21
N SER A 187 13.61 -13.00 -3.52
CA SER A 187 12.28 -13.62 -3.73
C SER A 187 11.76 -13.43 -5.15
N VAL A 188 11.95 -12.25 -5.75
CA VAL A 188 11.54 -11.98 -7.15
C VAL A 188 12.37 -12.82 -8.13
N VAL A 189 13.70 -12.86 -7.96
CA VAL A 189 14.57 -13.66 -8.84
C VAL A 189 14.21 -15.13 -8.76
N VAL A 190 14.01 -15.68 -7.56
CA VAL A 190 13.59 -17.08 -7.37
C VAL A 190 12.23 -17.32 -8.03
N PHE A 191 11.24 -16.43 -7.82
CA PHE A 191 9.93 -16.55 -8.43
C PHE A 191 10.00 -16.55 -9.97
N THR A 192 10.76 -15.62 -10.55
CA THR A 192 10.95 -15.54 -12.01
C THR A 192 11.64 -16.78 -12.55
N LEU A 193 12.71 -17.26 -11.90
CA LEU A 193 13.40 -18.48 -12.32
C LEU A 193 12.49 -19.69 -12.29
N VAL A 194 11.77 -19.92 -11.18
CA VAL A 194 10.80 -21.02 -11.06
C VAL A 194 9.71 -20.92 -12.12
N THR A 195 9.21 -19.71 -12.39
CA THR A 195 8.17 -19.49 -13.41
C THR A 195 8.68 -19.84 -14.81
N VAL A 196 9.88 -19.39 -15.17
CA VAL A 196 10.48 -19.69 -16.47
C VAL A 196 10.80 -21.18 -16.59
N SER A 197 11.32 -21.82 -15.54
CA SER A 197 11.60 -23.26 -15.54
C SER A 197 10.36 -24.13 -15.67
N LEU A 198 9.20 -23.69 -15.17
CA LEU A 198 7.92 -24.39 -15.35
C LEU A 198 7.28 -24.12 -16.72
N ALA A 199 7.65 -23.02 -17.38
CA ALA A 199 7.11 -22.63 -18.68
C ALA A 199 7.82 -23.32 -19.85
N VAL A 200 9.02 -23.86 -19.63
CA VAL A 200 9.81 -24.66 -20.58
C VAL A 200 9.55 -26.14 -20.35
#